data_AF-A0A3D5FS20-F1
#
_entry.id   AF-A0A3D5FS20-F1
#
_cell.length_a   1.000
_cell.length_b   1.000
_cell.length_c   1.000
_cell.angle_alpha   90.00
_cell.angle_beta   90.00
_cell.angle_gamma   90.00
#
_symmetry.space_group_name_H-M   'P 1'
#
loop_
_entity.id
_entity.type
_entity.pdbx_description
1 polymer ?
#
loop_
_entity_poly.entity_id
_entity_poly.type
_entity_poly.pdbx_seq_one_letter_code
_entity_poly.pdbx_strand_id
1 'polypeptide(L)'
;ERDLGRVRNQRWGPRAIDLDLLLYADRQVDEPGLRVPHEYLRQRRFVLAPLMELAPGLRHPADGRRLFDLLRDLPVGEETVVPIGPLRLPATQDLR
;
A
#
# COMPACT_ATOMS: atom_id res chain seq x y z
N GLU A 1 4.73 -8.16 -10.48
CA GLU A 1 4.64 -7.13 -11.54
C GLU A 1 5.18 -7.58 -12.90
N ARG A 2 6.40 -8.14 -13.00
CA ARG A 2 6.97 -8.58 -14.29
C ARG A 2 6.11 -9.64 -14.98
N ASP A 3 5.65 -10.63 -14.22
CA ASP A 3 4.78 -11.70 -14.73
C ASP A 3 3.37 -11.22 -15.07
N LEU A 4 2.99 -10.01 -14.62
CA LEU A 4 1.73 -9.35 -14.92
C LEU A 4 1.86 -8.34 -16.08
N GLY A 5 2.96 -8.41 -16.84
CA GLY A 5 3.12 -7.63 -18.07
C GLY A 5 3.72 -6.23 -17.89
N ARG A 6 4.49 -5.97 -16.81
CA ARG A 6 5.17 -4.68 -16.66
C ARG A 6 6.19 -4.45 -17.79
N VAL A 7 5.89 -3.54 -18.72
CA VAL A 7 6.83 -3.01 -19.72
C VAL A 7 7.35 -1.65 -19.24
N ARG A 8 8.66 -1.52 -19.01
CA ARG A 8 9.29 -0.27 -18.55
C ARG A 8 9.48 0.71 -19.72
N ASN A 9 8.40 1.28 -20.23
CA ASN A 9 8.46 2.26 -21.34
C ASN A 9 8.63 3.72 -20.87
N GLN A 10 8.14 4.09 -19.68
CA GLN A 10 8.26 5.45 -19.14
C GLN A 10 8.29 5.46 -17.61
N ARG A 11 9.16 6.29 -17.02
CA ARG A 11 9.11 6.59 -15.58
C ARG A 11 7.80 7.36 -15.34
N TRP A 12 6.92 6.85 -14.48
CA TRP A 12 5.58 7.42 -14.17
C TRP A 12 4.51 7.28 -15.26
N GLY A 13 4.72 6.45 -16.28
CA GLY A 13 3.66 6.12 -17.25
C GLY A 13 2.56 5.23 -16.65
N PRO A 14 1.39 5.13 -17.31
CA PRO A 14 0.30 4.24 -16.90
C PRO A 14 0.81 2.80 -16.79
N ARG A 15 0.43 2.11 -15.70
CA ARG A 15 0.79 0.72 -15.43
C ARG A 15 -0.49 -0.11 -15.28
N ALA A 16 -0.46 -1.35 -15.75
CA ALA A 16 -1.55 -2.29 -15.54
C ALA A 16 -1.74 -2.64 -14.05
N ILE A 17 -0.64 -2.67 -13.29
CA ILE A 17 -0.62 -2.91 -11.85
C ILE A 17 0.60 -2.24 -11.22
N ASP A 18 0.45 -1.77 -9.98
CA ASP A 18 1.51 -1.23 -9.13
C ASP A 18 1.41 -1.91 -7.76
N LEU A 19 2.53 -2.40 -7.22
CA LEU A 19 2.60 -3.06 -5.91
C LEU A 19 3.47 -2.25 -4.95
N ASP A 20 2.86 -1.67 -3.92
CA ASP A 20 3.54 -0.91 -2.88
C ASP A 20 3.60 -1.69 -1.55
N LEU A 21 4.79 -1.79 -0.94
CA LEU A 21 4.93 -2.31 0.43
C LEU A 21 4.66 -1.20 1.44
N LEU A 22 3.47 -1.21 2.04
CA LEU A 22 3.02 -0.15 2.94
C LEU A 22 3.60 -0.25 4.35
N LEU A 23 3.55 -1.45 4.93
CA LEU A 23 3.93 -1.76 6.30
C LEU A 23 4.55 -3.16 6.36
N TYR A 24 5.51 -3.35 7.25
CA TYR A 24 6.10 -4.66 7.53
C TYR A 24 6.21 -4.85 9.04
N ALA A 25 5.17 -5.45 9.63
CA ALA A 25 5.00 -5.55 11.08
C ALA A 25 5.24 -4.17 11.75
N ASP A 26 6.12 -4.13 12.74
CA ASP A 26 6.58 -2.95 13.47
C ASP A 26 7.94 -2.41 12.97
N ARG A 27 8.46 -2.94 11.85
CA ARG A 27 9.78 -2.58 11.34
C ARG A 27 9.77 -1.23 10.65
N GLN A 28 10.88 -0.53 10.83
CA GLN A 28 11.26 0.63 10.03
C GLN A 28 12.49 0.25 9.20
N VAL A 29 12.40 0.41 7.88
CA VAL A 29 13.44 0.09 6.91
C VAL A 29 13.74 1.35 6.12
N ASP A 30 15.02 1.73 6.05
CA ASP A 30 15.51 2.84 5.23
C ASP A 30 16.75 2.38 4.47
N GLU A 31 16.52 1.82 3.29
CA GLU A 31 17.55 1.27 2.41
C GLU A 31 17.43 1.88 1.01
N PRO A 32 18.51 1.89 0.21
CA PRO A 32 18.44 2.34 -1.18
C PRO A 32 17.37 1.56 -1.98
N GLY A 33 16.26 2.23 -2.29
CA GLY A 33 15.15 1.66 -3.05
C GLY A 33 14.05 0.99 -2.23
N LEU A 34 14.14 1.00 -0.90
CA LEU A 34 13.10 0.47 -0.01
C LEU A 34 12.95 1.34 1.24
N ARG A 35 11.74 1.88 1.43
CA ARG A 35 11.37 2.60 2.65
C ARG A 35 10.07 2.03 3.21
N VAL A 36 10.13 1.58 4.47
CA VAL A 36 8.97 1.04 5.20
C VAL A 36 8.94 1.70 6.58
N PRO A 37 7.79 2.22 7.07
CA PRO A 37 6.53 2.41 6.37
C PRO A 37 6.67 3.22 5.08
N HIS A 38 5.82 2.94 4.09
CA HIS A 38 5.86 3.64 2.82
C HIS A 38 5.75 5.16 3.03
N GLU A 39 6.63 5.93 2.37
CA GLU A 39 6.79 7.37 2.62
C GLU A 39 5.49 8.16 2.43
N TYR A 40 4.65 7.72 1.49
CA TYR A 40 3.37 8.38 1.18
C TYR A 40 2.15 7.78 1.89
N LEU A 41 2.34 6.84 2.81
CA LEU A 41 1.23 6.18 3.52
C LEU A 41 0.32 7.20 4.22
N ARG A 42 0.90 8.27 4.78
CA ARG A 42 0.19 9.27 5.58
C ARG A 42 -0.62 10.27 4.75
N GLN A 43 -0.40 10.37 3.44
CA GLN A 43 -1.10 11.36 2.60
C GLN A 43 -2.13 10.74 1.64
N ARG A 44 -2.18 9.41 1.51
CA ARG A 44 -3.01 8.74 0.50
C ARG A 44 -4.27 8.16 1.11
N ARG A 45 -5.39 8.85 0.90
CA ARG A 45 -6.69 8.44 1.45
C ARG A 45 -7.18 7.13 0.83
N PHE A 46 -7.02 6.95 -0.47
CA PHE A 46 -7.32 5.69 -1.19
C PHE A 46 -6.50 4.48 -0.72
N VAL A 47 -5.40 4.69 0.01
CA VAL A 47 -4.63 3.61 0.66
C VAL A 47 -5.16 3.34 2.08
N LEU A 48 -5.35 4.40 2.86
CA LEU A 48 -5.75 4.29 4.26
C LEU A 48 -7.19 3.78 4.43
N ALA A 49 -8.13 4.19 3.57
CA ALA A 49 -9.52 3.76 3.70
C ALA A 49 -9.69 2.23 3.55
N PRO A 50 -9.19 1.58 2.48
CA PRO A 50 -9.24 0.11 2.37
C PRO A 50 -8.47 -0.60 3.49
N LEU A 51 -7.34 -0.04 3.95
CA LEU A 51 -6.61 -0.60 5.09
C LEU A 51 -7.47 -0.65 6.37
N MET A 52 -8.33 0.36 6.60
CA MET A 52 -9.19 0.39 7.78
C MET A 52 -10.34 -0.60 7.71
N GLU A 53 -10.78 -0.99 6.51
CA GLU A 53 -11.72 -2.09 6.33
C GLU A 53 -11.09 -3.44 6.69
N LEU A 54 -9.80 -3.63 6.36
CA LEU A 54 -9.09 -4.89 6.61
C LEU A 54 -8.52 -5.00 8.03
N ALA A 55 -7.97 -3.91 8.58
CA ALA A 55 -7.22 -3.93 9.82
C ALA A 55 -7.32 -2.58 10.58
N PRO A 56 -8.47 -2.28 11.23
CA PRO A 56 -8.73 -0.99 11.89
C PRO A 56 -7.85 -0.74 13.14
N GLY A 57 -7.19 -1.77 13.65
CA GLY A 57 -6.29 -1.69 14.81
C GLY A 57 -4.86 -1.21 14.49
N LEU A 58 -4.52 -1.03 13.20
CA LEU A 58 -3.16 -0.72 12.80
C LEU A 58 -2.68 0.63 13.34
N ARG A 59 -1.40 0.64 13.72
CA ARG A 59 -0.67 1.82 14.20
C ARG A 59 0.55 2.02 13.33
N HIS A 60 0.92 3.27 13.14
CA HIS A 60 2.12 3.63 12.40
C HIS A 60 3.37 3.24 13.21
N PRO A 61 4.31 2.45 12.66
CA PRO A 61 5.50 1.98 13.39
C PRO A 61 6.40 3.07 13.96
N ALA A 62 6.51 4.22 13.28
CA ALA A 62 7.39 5.31 13.72
C ALA A 62 6.93 6.08 14.97
N ASP A 63 5.63 6.31 15.15
CA ASP A 63 5.09 7.19 16.21
C ASP A 63 3.90 6.58 16.97
N GLY A 64 3.52 5.33 16.67
CA GLY A 64 2.42 4.62 17.33
C GLY A 64 1.02 5.18 17.04
N ARG A 65 0.92 6.20 16.17
CA ARG A 65 -0.35 6.86 15.84
C ARG A 65 -1.28 5.86 15.14
N ARG A 66 -2.57 5.86 15.49
CA ARG A 66 -3.54 4.98 14.81
C ARG A 66 -3.68 5.44 13.37
N LEU A 67 -3.65 4.50 12.42
CA LEU A 67 -3.83 4.85 11.01
C LEU A 67 -5.24 5.42 10.74
N PHE A 68 -6.21 5.05 11.58
CA PHE A 68 -7.54 5.66 11.58
C PHE A 68 -7.49 7.18 11.81
N ASP A 69 -6.64 7.64 12.73
CA ASP A 69 -6.51 9.08 13.00
C ASP A 69 -5.87 9.80 11.81
N LEU A 70 -4.94 9.15 11.09
CA LEU A 70 -4.40 9.68 9.85
C LEU A 70 -5.48 9.80 8.77
N LEU A 71 -6.31 8.77 8.60
CA LEU A 71 -7.41 8.78 7.63
C LEU A 71 -8.41 9.90 7.91
N ARG A 72 -8.76 10.11 9.18
CA ARG A 72 -9.70 11.16 9.62
C ARG A 72 -9.17 12.56 9.30
N ASP A 73 -7.87 12.77 9.45
CA ASP A 73 -7.24 14.09 9.27
C ASP A 73 -7.02 14.45 7.79
N LEU A 74 -7.12 13.47 6.87
CA LEU A 74 -7.03 13.73 5.44
C LEU A 74 -8.33 14.28 4.86
N PRO A 75 -8.25 15.25 3.92
CA PRO A 75 -9.43 15.74 3.23
C PRO A 75 -10.13 14.61 2.48
N VAL A 76 -11.47 14.67 2.44
CA VAL A 76 -12.25 13.77 1.59
C VAL A 76 -12.07 14.23 0.15
N GLY A 77 -11.37 13.42 -0.66
CA GLY A 77 -11.23 13.64 -2.09
C GLY A 77 -12.35 12.97 -2.90
N GLU A 78 -12.36 13.21 -4.21
CA GLU A 78 -13.25 12.57 -5.18
C GLU A 78 -12.79 11.14 -5.56
N GLU A 79 -11.71 10.67 -4.95
CA GLU A 79 -11.12 9.35 -5.18
C GLU A 79 -12.12 8.25 -4.86
N THR A 80 -12.47 7.44 -5.85
CA THR A 80 -13.32 6.26 -5.67
C THR A 80 -12.46 5.01 -5.65
N VAL A 81 -12.55 4.23 -4.57
CA VAL A 81 -11.95 2.90 -4.50
C VAL A 81 -13.02 1.86 -4.81
N VAL A 82 -12.78 1.02 -5.80
CA VAL A 82 -13.71 -0.05 -6.19
C VAL A 82 -13.03 -1.40 -5.97
N PRO A 83 -13.64 -2.32 -5.19
CA PRO A 83 -13.15 -3.69 -5.09
C PRO A 83 -13.19 -4.39 -6.45
N ILE A 84 -12.05 -4.94 -6.89
CA ILE A 84 -11.93 -5.66 -8.17
C ILE A 84 -12.26 -7.17 -8.00
N GLY A 85 -12.69 -7.57 -6.80
CA GLY A 85 -12.95 -8.97 -6.43
C GLY A 85 -11.78 -9.60 -5.65
N PRO A 86 -11.92 -10.87 -5.23
CA PRO A 86 -10.90 -11.54 -4.43
C PRO A 86 -9.63 -11.78 -5.26
N LEU A 87 -8.47 -11.45 -4.69
CA LEU A 87 -7.19 -11.80 -5.27
C LEU A 87 -7.02 -13.33 -5.25
N ARG A 88 -7.05 -13.95 -6.43
CA ARG A 88 -6.70 -15.37 -6.58
C ARG A 88 -5.21 -15.47 -6.83
N LEU A 89 -4.47 -15.82 -5.78
CA LEU A 89 -3.07 -16.15 -5.92
C LEU A 89 -2.96 -17.54 -6.57
N PRO A 90 -2.07 -17.74 -7.57
CA PRO A 90 -1.70 -19.08 -7.99
C PRO A 90 -1.16 -19.84 -6.77
N ALA A 91 -1.38 -21.17 -6.71
CA ALA A 91 -0.85 -22.00 -5.64
C ALA A 91 0.64 -21.67 -5.46
N THR A 92 1.01 -21.31 -4.23
CA THR A 92 2.32 -20.79 -3.85
C THR A 92 3.41 -21.67 -4.47
N GLN A 93 4.15 -21.16 -5.45
CA GLN A 93 5.44 -21.76 -5.77
C GLN A 93 6.33 -21.47 -4.58
N ASP A 94 6.83 -22.55 -3.99
CA ASP A 94 7.79 -22.63 -2.89
C ASP A 94 8.70 -21.39 -2.86
N LEU A 95 8.36 -20.39 -2.03
CA LEU A 95 9.21 -19.23 -1.77
C LEU A 95 10.31 -19.70 -0.84
N ARG A 96 11.34 -20.32 -1.42
CA ARG A 96 12.60 -20.66 -0.74
C ARG A 96 13.55 -19.48 -0.77
#